data_AF-A0A2Y4Y9P0-F1
#
_entry.id   AF-A0A2Y4Y9P0-F1
#
_cell.length_a   1.000
_cell.length_b   1.000
_cell.length_c   1.000
_cell.angle_alpha   90.00
_cell.angle_beta   90.00
_cell.angle_gamma   90.00
#
_symmetry.space_group_name_H-M   'P 1'
#
loop_
_entity.id
_entity.type
_entity.pdbx_description
1 polymer ?
#
loop_
_entity_poly.entity_id
_entity_poly.type
_entity_poly.pdbx_seq_one_letter_code
_entity_poly.pdbx_strand_id
1 'polypeptide(L)'
;MESLPELPQFNSPTILLAENIYPSTVLQLDPAVVKGICLSAGSPVSHSALIARELGIGWICQQGEKLYAIQPEETLTLDVKTQRFNRQG
;
A
#
# COMPACT_ATOMS: atom_id res chain seq x y z
N MET A 1 -13.95 -5.91 -22.45
CA MET A 1 -13.62 -4.57 -21.93
C MET A 1 -13.53 -4.74 -20.43
N GLU A 2 -12.34 -5.06 -19.92
CA GLU A 2 -12.15 -5.24 -18.48
C GLU A 2 -12.25 -3.88 -17.81
N SER A 3 -13.30 -3.69 -17.02
CA SER A 3 -13.44 -2.55 -16.11
C SER A 3 -12.28 -2.59 -15.13
N LEU A 4 -11.43 -1.55 -15.16
CA LEU A 4 -10.43 -1.36 -14.11
C LEU A 4 -11.18 -1.24 -12.77
N PRO A 5 -10.69 -1.87 -11.69
CA PRO A 5 -11.32 -1.74 -10.38
C PRO A 5 -11.31 -0.26 -9.99
N GLU A 6 -12.51 0.30 -9.76
CA GLU A 6 -12.64 1.65 -9.22
C GLU A 6 -12.06 1.64 -7.80
N LEU A 7 -11.03 2.47 -7.61
CA LEU A 7 -10.45 2.67 -6.29
C LEU A 7 -11.44 3.47 -5.42
N PRO A 8 -11.62 3.11 -4.14
CA PRO A 8 -12.43 3.91 -3.24
C PRO A 8 -11.84 5.32 -3.11
N GLN A 9 -12.72 6.32 -2.90
CA GLN A 9 -12.25 7.65 -2.56
C GLN A 9 -11.69 7.65 -1.14
N PHE A 10 -10.49 8.22 -1.01
CA PHE A 10 -9.83 8.41 0.27
C PHE A 10 -9.97 9.89 0.66
N ASN A 11 -10.47 10.16 1.86
CA ASN A 11 -10.72 11.53 2.34
C ASN A 11 -9.68 11.97 3.40
N SER A 12 -8.80 11.06 3.80
CA SER A 12 -7.79 11.24 4.83
C SER A 12 -6.52 10.47 4.46
N PRO A 13 -5.33 10.87 4.98
CA PRO A 13 -4.08 10.15 4.77
C PRO A 13 -4.24 8.65 5.09
N THR A 14 -4.19 7.81 4.06
CA THR A 14 -4.54 6.39 4.13
C THR A 14 -3.36 5.51 3.76
N ILE A 15 -3.29 4.35 4.40
CA ILE A 15 -2.38 3.25 4.07
C ILE A 15 -3.20 2.13 3.47
N LEU A 16 -2.79 1.67 2.29
CA LEU A 16 -3.45 0.55 1.61
C LEU A 16 -2.86 -0.77 2.05
N LEU A 17 -3.74 -1.69 2.43
CA LEU A 17 -3.42 -3.07 2.76
C LEU A 17 -4.00 -3.95 1.66
N ALA A 18 -3.17 -4.78 1.03
CA ALA A 18 -3.64 -5.71 -0.01
C ALA A 18 -2.77 -6.96 -0.04
N GLU A 19 -3.21 -8.01 -0.72
CA GLU A 19 -2.35 -9.17 -0.98
C GLU A 19 -1.33 -8.87 -2.08
N ASN A 20 -1.82 -8.30 -3.18
CA ASN A 20 -1.03 -7.88 -4.33
C ASN A 20 -1.70 -6.66 -4.99
N ILE A 21 -0.93 -5.88 -5.76
CA ILE A 21 -1.44 -4.72 -6.49
C ILE A 21 -0.76 -4.58 -7.85
N TYR A 22 -1.55 -4.25 -8.86
CA TYR A 22 -1.06 -4.09 -10.23
C TYR A 22 -0.46 -2.69 -10.45
N PRO A 23 0.54 -2.57 -11.35
CA PRO A 23 1.14 -1.28 -11.71
C PRO A 23 0.12 -0.21 -12.11
N SER A 24 -0.89 -0.60 -12.89
CA SER A 24 -1.97 0.29 -13.34
C SER A 24 -2.83 0.83 -12.21
N THR A 25 -3.01 0.06 -11.13
CA THR A 25 -3.71 0.51 -9.92
C THR A 25 -2.85 1.51 -9.16
N VAL A 26 -1.55 1.25 -9.02
CA VAL A 26 -0.62 2.18 -8.34
C VAL A 26 -0.59 3.55 -9.03
N LEU A 27 -0.59 3.57 -10.36
CA LEU A 27 -0.63 4.80 -11.17
C LEU A 27 -1.90 5.65 -10.96
N GLN A 28 -3.00 5.04 -10.50
CA GLN A 28 -4.25 5.74 -10.23
C GLN A 28 -4.32 6.29 -8.80
N LEU A 29 -3.34 5.98 -7.93
CA LEU A 29 -3.32 6.45 -6.56
C LEU A 29 -2.85 7.90 -6.49
N ASP A 30 -3.51 8.67 -5.64
CA ASP A 30 -3.10 10.03 -5.32
C ASP A 30 -2.13 10.01 -4.12
N PRO A 31 -0.83 10.36 -4.30
CA PRO A 31 0.14 10.41 -3.20
C PRO A 31 -0.14 11.53 -2.17
N ALA A 32 -1.02 12.48 -2.48
CA ALA A 32 -1.50 13.44 -1.50
C ALA A 32 -2.28 12.73 -0.39
N VAL A 33 -3.07 11.71 -0.74
CA VAL A 33 -3.94 10.98 0.19
C VAL A 33 -3.40 9.60 0.56
N VAL A 34 -2.93 8.81 -0.40
CA VAL A 34 -2.36 7.49 -0.15
C VAL A 34 -0.89 7.63 0.20
N LYS A 35 -0.58 7.51 1.50
CA LYS A 35 0.80 7.68 2.00
C LYS A 35 1.63 6.41 1.90
N GLY A 36 1.00 5.26 1.84
CA GLY A 36 1.71 3.99 1.81
C GLY A 36 0.87 2.82 1.31
N ILE A 37 1.58 1.80 0.83
CA ILE A 37 1.06 0.52 0.38
C ILE A 37 1.82 -0.57 1.14
N CYS A 38 1.04 -1.51 1.66
CA CYS A 38 1.50 -2.61 2.48
C CYS A 38 0.92 -3.90 1.93
N LEU A 39 1.79 -4.76 1.39
CA LEU A 39 1.37 -6.00 0.74
C LEU A 39 1.70 -7.25 1.57
N SER A 40 0.77 -8.21 1.61
CA SER A 40 1.02 -9.49 2.28
C SER A 40 2.00 -10.34 1.46
N ALA A 41 1.89 -10.27 0.13
CA ALA A 41 2.77 -10.91 -0.84
C ALA A 41 3.44 -9.87 -1.77
N GLY A 42 4.25 -10.33 -2.72
CA GLY A 42 4.92 -9.46 -3.70
C GLY A 42 6.40 -9.23 -3.43
N SER A 43 6.99 -8.28 -4.16
CA SER A 43 8.43 -8.04 -4.16
C SER A 43 8.77 -6.55 -4.06
N PRO A 44 9.80 -6.17 -3.27
CA PRO A 44 10.23 -4.79 -3.11
C PRO A 44 10.93 -4.23 -4.34
N VAL A 45 11.27 -5.09 -5.32
CA VAL A 45 11.89 -4.72 -6.61
C VAL A 45 10.93 -4.91 -7.79
N SER A 46 9.64 -5.10 -7.53
CA SER A 46 8.62 -5.21 -8.59
C SER A 46 8.38 -3.89 -9.31
N HIS A 47 7.82 -3.95 -10.53
CA HIS A 47 7.42 -2.75 -11.27
C HIS A 47 6.45 -1.87 -10.46
N SER A 48 5.48 -2.47 -9.76
CA SER A 48 4.56 -1.76 -8.87
C SER A 48 5.32 -1.03 -7.74
N ALA A 49 6.34 -1.68 -7.15
CA ALA A 49 7.15 -1.08 -6.10
C ALA A 49 7.97 0.11 -6.59
N LEU A 50 8.51 0.04 -7.81
CA LEU A 50 9.24 1.16 -8.41
C LEU A 50 8.31 2.35 -8.65
N ILE A 51 7.15 2.13 -9.28
CA ILE A 51 6.17 3.18 -9.56
C ILE A 51 5.69 3.84 -8.26
N ALA A 52 5.37 3.06 -7.23
CA ALA A 52 4.95 3.62 -5.94
C ALA A 52 6.02 4.56 -5.34
N ARG A 53 7.30 4.17 -5.43
CA ARG A 53 8.42 4.98 -4.95
C ARG A 53 8.60 6.27 -5.76
N GLU A 54 8.42 6.21 -7.08
CA GLU A 54 8.45 7.39 -7.94
C GLU A 54 7.32 8.38 -7.61
N LEU A 55 6.14 7.87 -7.26
CA LEU A 55 5.02 8.68 -6.77
C LEU A 55 5.22 9.22 -5.34
N GLY A 56 6.28 8.78 -4.63
CA GLY A 56 6.51 9.16 -3.24
C GLY A 56 5.64 8.39 -2.23
N ILE A 57 5.04 7.28 -2.66
CA ILE A 57 4.23 6.40 -1.81
C ILE A 57 5.14 5.38 -1.14
N GLY A 58 5.03 5.26 0.19
CA GLY A 58 5.78 4.24 0.93
C GLY A 58 5.39 2.83 0.50
N TRP A 59 6.37 1.96 0.24
CA TRP A 59 6.11 0.60 -0.20
C TRP A 59 6.75 -0.42 0.75
N ILE A 60 5.92 -1.25 1.37
CA ILE A 60 6.36 -2.46 2.05
C ILE A 60 5.58 -3.67 1.54
N CYS A 61 6.23 -4.82 1.50
CA CYS A 61 5.63 -6.06 1.01
C CYS A 61 6.12 -7.24 1.84
N GLN A 62 5.64 -8.45 1.53
CA GLN A 62 6.02 -9.69 2.24
C GLN A 62 5.69 -9.62 3.75
N GLN A 63 4.62 -8.92 4.12
CA GLN A 63 4.19 -8.84 5.52
C GLN A 63 3.42 -10.09 5.99
N GLY A 64 3.01 -10.94 5.05
CA GLY A 64 2.27 -12.17 5.31
C GLY A 64 0.92 -11.92 5.97
N GLU A 65 0.46 -12.92 6.73
CA GLU A 65 -0.88 -12.91 7.35
C GLU A 65 -1.06 -11.82 8.42
N LYS A 66 0.02 -11.17 8.86
CA LYS A 66 -0.04 -10.08 9.85
C LYS A 66 -0.91 -8.92 9.39
N LEU A 67 -1.05 -8.71 8.08
CA LEU A 67 -1.93 -7.68 7.54
C LEU A 67 -3.40 -7.97 7.76
N TYR A 68 -3.80 -9.24 7.77
CA TYR A 68 -5.19 -9.63 7.98
C TYR A 68 -5.66 -9.41 9.42
N ALA A 69 -4.72 -9.23 10.35
CA ALA A 69 -5.01 -8.88 11.74
C ALA A 69 -5.22 -7.37 11.96
N ILE A 70 -5.07 -6.54 10.92
CA ILE A 70 -5.26 -5.09 11.01
C ILE A 70 -6.70 -4.73 10.65
N GLN A 71 -7.37 -4.01 11.55
CA GLN A 71 -8.71 -3.52 11.28
C GLN A 71 -8.65 -2.24 10.42
N PRO A 72 -9.65 -2.02 9.56
CA PRO A 72 -9.85 -0.72 8.92
C PRO A 72 -9.86 0.40 9.97
N GLU A 73 -9.36 1.58 9.59
CA GLU A 73 -9.25 2.76 10.45
C GLU A 73 -8.18 2.69 11.57
N GLU A 74 -7.45 1.57 11.70
CA GLU A 74 -6.26 1.53 12.56
C GLU A 74 -5.15 2.46 12.03
N THR A 75 -4.53 3.22 12.94
CA THR A 75 -3.36 4.04 12.60
C THR A 75 -2.10 3.17 12.60
N LEU A 76 -1.44 3.09 11.44
CA LEU A 76 -0.20 2.34 11.26
C LEU A 76 0.96 3.26 10.91
N THR A 77 2.15 2.90 11.37
CA THR A 77 3.42 3.47 10.91
C THR A 77 4.09 2.49 9.95
N LEU A 78 4.49 2.93 8.77
CA LEU A 78 5.28 2.14 7.83
C LEU A 78 6.75 2.55 7.94
N ASP A 79 7.61 1.57 8.24
CA ASP A 79 9.04 1.68 8.09
C ASP A 79 9.47 1.02 6.77
N VAL A 80 9.62 1.86 5.74
CA VAL A 80 10.02 1.45 4.39
C VAL A 80 11.47 0.92 4.39
N LYS A 81 12.34 1.42 5.27
CA LYS A 81 13.75 1.01 5.34
C LYS A 81 13.87 -0.41 5.89
N THR A 82 13.13 -0.72 6.94
CA THR A 82 13.17 -2.05 7.57
C THR A 82 12.11 -3.02 7.04
N GLN A 83 11.27 -2.58 6.08
CA GLN A 83 10.16 -3.35 5.50
C GLN A 83 9.23 -3.90 6.59
N ARG A 84 8.81 -3.02 7.51
CA ARG A 84 7.93 -3.37 8.63
C ARG A 84 6.85 -2.33 8.81
N PHE A 85 5.69 -2.74 9.29
CA PHE A 85 4.69 -1.84 9.83
C PHE A 85 4.55 -2.05 11.35
N ASN A 86 4.15 -0.99 12.05
CA ASN A 86 3.81 -1.02 13.46
C ASN A 86 2.45 -0.35 13.66
N ARG A 87 1.65 -0.84 14.61
CA ARG A 87 0.46 -0.13 15.07
C ARG A 87 0.91 1.07 15.91
N GLN A 88 0.35 2.25 15.68
CA GLN A 88 0.48 3.32 16.67
C GLN A 88 -0.43 2.96 17.84
N GLY A 89 0.18 2.80 19.01
CA GLY A 89 -0.51 2.63 20.29
C GLY A 89 -0.54 3.94 21.06
#